data_AF-A0A3D2Z622-F1
#
_entry.id   AF-A0A3D2Z622-F1
#
_cell.length_a   1.000
_cell.length_b   1.000
_cell.length_c   1.000
_cell.angle_alpha   90.00
_cell.angle_beta   90.00
_cell.angle_gamma   90.00
#
_symmetry.space_group_name_H-M   'P 1'
#
loop_
_entity.id
_entity.type
_entity.pdbx_description
1 polymer ?
#
loop_
_entity_poly.entity_id
_entity_poly.type
_entity_poly.pdbx_seq_one_letter_code
_entity_poly.pdbx_strand_id
1 'polypeptide(L)'
;MSYVDELDQRRQAIIADMAPKASSLFGAQALFVADITDAAQRAEEIVLSNFGSQSASPFALAQMGCFDTFGAMFLLCRWQDDMTEPARQHIKKVMTGNIHGRGNTENHWLMHYTAQLLAAERFVDVDVWWNGLPREVFLAEAKRWILGTIDRTARIGHHEYDSTDYHGWHVLPMIALADHAQDETIRHQAGSMATLLIADMALEYFKGGWAGGHAREGYRENTWTAVGCAAALLYLYFGGPTFGPMQAQQQMAPALTSFYQPPAILAAIANDRSKPRVVKKTKAPRNIYRHVHADAKPVYKTTYTSRSFALGTTQTGLPGAPAGPIDLVSWDLTWEGPKHEAKIVSCHPYVDPGRFSAFLSELPQDIGRTVPAAKPYLQFPDRLYGASPYERMMQHESSAIILYRIPVDDQHPYVNVYLPRSTTWRQQDDLLFGDAGAFFVTLRLIGEARWDSVHDADFINGWILRLRGDNVGLVIEASEKEEHDDLDAFVSACSEGSVDLSEWATGNKVGYTTRTGDRLEMTYDGEHMINGEPIDYTRWKLYEAPEATAEMASGIIQFNHAGESLTLDFEVDPAREMIPMRVIG
;
A
#
# COMPACT_ATOMS: atom_id res chain seq x y z
N MET A 1 -23.62 18.76 3.97
CA MET A 1 -23.35 18.56 2.52
C MET A 1 -23.51 17.07 2.27
N SER A 2 -24.08 16.62 1.14
CA SER A 2 -24.15 15.17 0.89
C SER A 2 -22.77 14.63 0.52
N TYR A 3 -22.55 13.31 0.65
CA TYR A 3 -21.30 12.68 0.21
C TYR A 3 -20.97 13.00 -1.26
N VAL A 4 -21.99 13.00 -2.11
CA VAL A 4 -21.84 13.29 -3.55
C VAL A 4 -21.41 14.74 -3.77
N ASP A 5 -22.00 15.70 -3.05
CA ASP A 5 -21.61 17.11 -3.13
C ASP A 5 -20.15 17.32 -2.68
N GLU A 6 -19.72 16.65 -1.61
CA GLU A 6 -18.34 16.72 -1.12
C GLU A 6 -17.35 16.08 -2.10
N LEU A 7 -17.73 14.94 -2.70
CA LEU A 7 -16.94 14.28 -3.75
C LEU A 7 -16.78 15.20 -4.97
N ASP A 8 -17.87 15.83 -5.42
CA ASP A 8 -17.85 16.75 -6.56
C ASP A 8 -17.01 18.01 -6.27
N GLN A 9 -17.11 18.57 -5.07
CA GLN A 9 -16.28 19.71 -4.66
C GLN A 9 -14.78 19.36 -4.72
N ARG A 10 -14.40 18.20 -4.20
CA ARG A 10 -13.00 17.73 -4.22
C ARG A 10 -12.53 17.44 -5.63
N ARG A 11 -13.37 16.81 -6.46
CA ARG A 11 -13.11 16.57 -7.89
C ARG A 11 -12.82 17.88 -8.61
N GLN A 12 -13.64 18.92 -8.41
CA GLN A 12 -13.44 20.24 -9.01
C GLN A 12 -12.12 20.88 -8.57
N ALA A 13 -11.77 20.79 -7.27
CA ALA A 13 -10.51 21.32 -6.77
C ALA A 13 -9.30 20.63 -7.41
N ILE A 14 -9.34 19.30 -7.56
CA ILE A 14 -8.27 18.54 -8.21
C ILE A 14 -8.17 18.91 -9.71
N ILE A 15 -9.29 18.97 -10.43
CA ILE A 15 -9.33 19.34 -11.85
C ILE A 15 -8.74 20.74 -12.07
N ALA A 16 -9.12 21.71 -11.22
CA ALA A 16 -8.66 23.09 -11.32
C ALA A 16 -7.14 23.22 -11.17
N ASP A 17 -6.50 22.41 -10.31
CA ASP A 17 -5.04 22.37 -10.19
C ASP A 17 -4.37 21.62 -11.34
N MET A 18 -4.97 20.51 -11.76
CA MET A 18 -4.37 19.52 -12.65
C MET A 18 -4.43 19.92 -14.12
N ALA A 19 -5.60 20.36 -14.61
CA ALA A 19 -5.83 20.60 -16.04
C ALA A 19 -4.88 21.64 -16.67
N PRO A 20 -4.53 22.76 -15.99
CA PRO A 20 -3.53 23.70 -16.52
C PRO A 20 -2.14 23.08 -16.72
N LYS A 21 -1.80 22.02 -15.97
CA LYS A 21 -0.47 21.39 -15.94
C LYS A 21 -0.46 20.02 -16.64
N ALA A 22 -1.59 19.57 -17.19
CA ALA A 22 -1.74 18.24 -17.77
C ALA A 22 -0.68 17.99 -18.85
N SER A 23 0.08 16.91 -18.68
CA SER A 23 1.22 16.55 -19.53
C SER A 23 1.37 15.04 -19.73
N SER A 24 0.55 14.23 -19.07
CA SER A 24 0.55 12.76 -19.15
C SER A 24 -0.73 12.23 -19.80
N LEU A 25 -0.69 10.99 -20.31
CA LEU A 25 -1.87 10.32 -20.90
C LEU A 25 -3.05 10.25 -19.92
N PHE A 26 -2.76 10.03 -18.63
CA PHE A 26 -3.77 10.06 -17.57
C PHE A 26 -4.28 11.48 -17.33
N GLY A 27 -3.38 12.45 -17.13
CA GLY A 27 -3.70 13.85 -16.88
C GLY A 27 -4.50 14.52 -18.00
N ALA A 28 -4.37 14.06 -19.24
CA ALA A 28 -5.15 14.55 -20.38
C ALA A 28 -6.66 14.43 -20.16
N GLN A 29 -7.14 13.49 -19.35
CA GLN A 29 -8.56 13.38 -19.03
C GLN A 29 -9.10 14.61 -18.28
N ALA A 30 -8.26 15.29 -17.49
CA ALA A 30 -8.66 16.50 -16.78
C ALA A 30 -8.94 17.68 -17.75
N LEU A 31 -8.37 17.66 -18.96
CA LEU A 31 -8.59 18.70 -19.97
C LEU A 31 -10.04 18.72 -20.46
N PHE A 32 -10.66 17.55 -20.62
CA PHE A 32 -12.00 17.42 -21.18
C PHE A 32 -13.12 17.75 -20.18
N VAL A 33 -12.82 17.73 -18.88
CA VAL A 33 -13.75 18.12 -17.81
C VAL A 33 -13.50 19.53 -17.28
N ALA A 34 -12.34 20.10 -17.60
CA ALA A 34 -12.09 21.51 -17.37
C ALA A 34 -12.69 22.33 -18.52
N ASP A 35 -13.17 23.53 -18.21
CA ASP A 35 -13.68 24.48 -19.21
C ASP A 35 -12.52 25.11 -20.00
N ILE A 36 -11.84 24.30 -20.83
CA ILE A 36 -10.63 24.63 -21.58
C ILE A 36 -10.93 24.55 -23.09
N THR A 37 -10.79 25.69 -23.78
CA THR A 37 -11.17 25.86 -25.19
C THR A 37 -10.38 25.00 -26.18
N ASP A 38 -9.13 24.62 -25.85
CA ASP A 38 -8.21 23.86 -26.71
C ASP A 38 -7.93 22.44 -26.18
N ALA A 39 -8.83 21.88 -25.37
CA ALA A 39 -8.66 20.58 -24.72
C ALA A 39 -8.29 19.46 -25.71
N ALA A 40 -8.98 19.38 -26.85
CA ALA A 40 -8.76 18.35 -27.86
C ALA A 40 -7.36 18.45 -28.49
N GLN A 41 -6.89 19.66 -28.82
CA GLN A 41 -5.56 19.89 -29.40
C GLN A 41 -4.45 19.57 -28.40
N ARG A 42 -4.61 20.00 -27.14
CA ARG A 42 -3.64 19.67 -26.08
C ARG A 42 -3.58 18.17 -25.79
N ALA A 43 -4.73 17.48 -25.79
CA ALA A 43 -4.78 16.03 -25.65
C ALA A 43 -4.10 15.33 -26.83
N GLU A 44 -4.26 15.82 -28.07
CA GLU A 44 -3.53 15.33 -29.23
C GLU A 44 -2.01 15.45 -29.05
N GLU A 45 -1.52 16.62 -28.64
CA GLU A 45 -0.08 16.84 -28.38
C GLU A 45 0.48 15.87 -27.33
N ILE A 46 -0.26 15.65 -26.24
CA ILE A 46 0.11 14.69 -25.19
C ILE A 46 0.15 13.26 -25.75
N VAL A 47 -0.86 12.86 -26.53
CA VAL A 47 -0.92 11.52 -27.13
C VAL A 47 0.24 11.30 -28.09
N LEU A 48 0.49 12.24 -29.01
CA LEU A 48 1.53 12.09 -30.03
C LEU A 48 2.95 12.13 -29.44
N SER A 49 3.17 12.86 -28.35
CA SER A 49 4.48 12.96 -27.69
C SER A 49 4.78 11.78 -26.76
N ASN A 50 3.76 11.27 -26.05
CA ASN A 50 3.98 10.30 -24.97
C ASN A 50 3.58 8.86 -25.34
N PHE A 51 2.69 8.66 -26.31
CA PHE A 51 2.24 7.31 -26.65
C PHE A 51 2.98 6.75 -27.86
N GLY A 52 3.80 5.72 -27.64
CA GLY A 52 4.53 5.03 -28.71
C GLY A 52 5.80 5.74 -29.20
N SER A 53 6.32 6.71 -28.44
CA SER A 53 7.62 7.33 -28.70
C SER A 53 8.76 6.32 -28.43
N GLN A 54 9.68 6.20 -29.39
CA GLN A 54 10.83 5.28 -29.27
C GLN A 54 11.95 5.92 -28.46
N SER A 55 12.55 5.18 -27.53
CA SER A 55 13.86 5.58 -26.99
C SER A 55 14.92 5.42 -28.08
N ALA A 56 15.89 6.34 -28.15
CA ALA A 56 16.95 6.37 -29.18
C ALA A 56 18.02 5.26 -28.98
N SER A 57 17.63 4.06 -28.58
CA SER A 57 18.53 2.94 -28.34
C SER A 57 18.50 1.93 -29.49
N PRO A 58 19.67 1.44 -29.98
CA PRO A 58 19.74 0.36 -30.96
C PRO A 58 19.19 -0.99 -30.45
N PHE A 59 18.87 -1.10 -29.16
CA PHE A 59 18.20 -2.25 -28.54
C PHE A 59 16.72 -1.98 -28.18
N ALA A 60 16.17 -0.82 -28.55
CA ALA A 60 14.76 -0.51 -28.37
C ALA A 60 13.91 -1.35 -29.33
N LEU A 61 13.69 -2.63 -28.99
CA LEU A 61 12.44 -3.27 -29.37
C LEU A 61 11.34 -2.33 -28.85
N ALA A 62 10.38 -1.98 -29.72
CA ALA A 62 9.28 -1.06 -29.43
C ALA A 62 8.35 -1.62 -28.33
N GLN A 63 8.86 -1.80 -27.12
CA GLN A 63 8.13 -2.25 -25.94
C GLN A 63 7.60 -1.02 -25.24
N MET A 64 6.28 -0.86 -25.30
CA MET A 64 5.56 0.12 -24.50
C MET A 64 5.20 -0.47 -23.14
N GLY A 65 5.26 0.34 -22.09
CA GLY A 65 4.87 -0.11 -20.77
C GLY A 65 3.36 -0.37 -20.67
N CYS A 66 2.96 -1.19 -19.71
CA CYS A 66 1.56 -1.38 -19.36
C CYS A 66 0.89 -0.08 -18.91
N PHE A 67 1.62 0.87 -18.30
CA PHE A 67 1.10 2.20 -17.96
C PHE A 67 0.67 3.00 -19.19
N ASP A 68 1.49 3.03 -20.25
CA ASP A 68 1.22 3.82 -21.46
C ASP A 68 0.00 3.27 -22.20
N THR A 69 -0.01 1.95 -22.41
CA THR A 69 -1.09 1.23 -23.11
C THR A 69 -2.41 1.34 -22.36
N PHE A 70 -2.38 1.21 -21.04
CA PHE A 70 -3.55 1.42 -20.20
C PHE A 70 -4.03 2.88 -20.23
N GLY A 71 -3.14 3.85 -20.04
CA GLY A 71 -3.49 5.27 -20.02
C GLY A 71 -4.11 5.75 -21.35
N ALA A 72 -3.52 5.35 -22.48
CA ALA A 72 -4.05 5.69 -23.81
C ALA A 72 -5.40 5.03 -24.09
N MET A 73 -5.57 3.74 -23.74
CA MET A 73 -6.86 3.07 -23.92
C MET A 73 -7.95 3.64 -23.02
N PHE A 74 -7.62 4.02 -21.78
CA PHE A 74 -8.59 4.61 -20.88
C PHE A 74 -9.02 6.00 -21.37
N LEU A 75 -8.05 6.83 -21.80
CA LEU A 75 -8.33 8.13 -22.43
C LEU A 75 -9.25 7.97 -23.65
N LEU A 76 -8.91 7.06 -24.57
CA LEU A 76 -9.71 6.80 -25.77
C LEU A 76 -11.11 6.30 -25.44
N CYS A 77 -11.26 5.35 -24.52
CA CYS A 77 -12.58 4.80 -24.20
C CYS A 77 -13.51 5.86 -23.62
N ARG A 78 -12.98 6.80 -22.82
CA ARG A 78 -13.77 7.86 -22.20
C ARG A 78 -14.12 8.99 -23.16
N TRP A 79 -13.14 9.45 -23.94
CA TRP A 79 -13.19 10.75 -24.62
C TRP A 79 -13.14 10.66 -26.14
N GLN A 80 -13.40 9.48 -26.71
CA GLN A 80 -13.29 9.27 -28.16
C GLN A 80 -13.97 10.37 -28.98
N ASP A 81 -15.18 10.77 -28.60
CA ASP A 81 -15.99 11.72 -29.37
C ASP A 81 -15.47 13.17 -29.28
N ASP A 82 -14.77 13.51 -28.20
CA ASP A 82 -14.18 14.83 -27.96
C ASP A 82 -12.72 14.95 -28.45
N MET A 83 -12.08 13.80 -28.74
CA MET A 83 -10.71 13.76 -29.25
C MET A 83 -10.63 14.14 -30.74
N THR A 84 -9.44 14.57 -31.16
CA THR A 84 -9.16 14.78 -32.58
C THR A 84 -8.95 13.45 -33.31
N GLU A 85 -9.24 13.43 -34.61
CA GLU A 85 -9.01 12.25 -35.43
C GLU A 85 -7.54 11.78 -35.47
N PRO A 86 -6.52 12.68 -35.59
CA PRO A 86 -5.12 12.28 -35.51
C PRO A 86 -4.77 11.54 -34.22
N ALA A 87 -5.25 12.02 -33.07
CA ALA A 87 -5.00 11.38 -31.78
C ALA A 87 -5.61 9.96 -31.73
N ARG A 88 -6.87 9.81 -32.16
CA ARG A 88 -7.55 8.50 -32.21
C ARG A 88 -6.82 7.50 -33.11
N GLN A 89 -6.44 7.94 -34.32
CA GLN A 89 -5.74 7.08 -35.27
C GLN A 89 -4.35 6.69 -34.78
N HIS A 90 -3.65 7.60 -34.11
CA HIS A 90 -2.36 7.30 -33.50
C HIS A 90 -2.49 6.22 -32.41
N ILE A 91 -3.46 6.36 -31.50
CA ILE A 91 -3.70 5.36 -30.45
C ILE A 91 -4.02 4.00 -31.08
N LYS A 92 -4.95 3.94 -32.04
CA LYS A 92 -5.30 2.69 -32.73
C LYS A 92 -4.08 2.06 -33.40
N LYS A 93 -3.31 2.83 -34.16
CA LYS A 93 -2.11 2.35 -34.86
C LYS A 93 -1.10 1.75 -33.89
N VAL A 94 -0.81 2.44 -32.79
CA VAL A 94 0.18 2.01 -31.81
C VAL A 94 -0.32 0.81 -30.99
N MET A 95 -1.60 0.79 -30.61
CA MET A 95 -2.19 -0.34 -29.87
C MET A 95 -2.25 -1.63 -30.69
N THR A 96 -2.43 -1.53 -32.00
CA THR A 96 -2.60 -2.70 -32.88
C THR A 96 -1.31 -3.14 -33.55
N GLY A 97 -0.35 -2.22 -33.77
CA GLY A 97 0.87 -2.47 -34.52
C GLY A 97 2.14 -2.70 -33.69
N ASN A 98 2.16 -2.37 -32.39
CA ASN A 98 3.38 -2.44 -31.57
C ASN A 98 3.32 -3.57 -30.54
N ILE A 99 4.49 -4.07 -30.15
CA ILE A 99 4.63 -5.05 -29.06
C ILE A 99 4.48 -4.35 -27.71
N HIS A 100 3.67 -4.90 -26.81
CA HIS A 100 3.45 -4.29 -25.49
C HIS A 100 4.18 -5.06 -24.39
N GLY A 101 5.03 -4.37 -23.65
CA GLY A 101 5.66 -4.90 -22.45
C GLY A 101 4.63 -5.01 -21.34
N ARG A 102 4.38 -6.23 -20.87
CA ARG A 102 3.43 -6.48 -19.78
C ARG A 102 3.96 -5.99 -18.43
N GLY A 103 5.25 -6.21 -18.15
CA GLY A 103 5.84 -6.06 -16.81
C GLY A 103 5.77 -7.35 -15.96
N ASN A 104 6.20 -7.24 -14.69
CA ASN A 104 6.43 -8.37 -13.78
C ASN A 104 5.62 -8.36 -12.47
N THR A 105 4.90 -7.27 -12.15
CA THR A 105 4.12 -7.11 -10.90
C THR A 105 2.62 -7.32 -11.12
N GLU A 106 1.82 -7.45 -10.05
CA GLU A 106 0.38 -7.68 -10.17
C GLU A 106 -0.31 -6.52 -10.91
N ASN A 107 -0.03 -5.28 -10.50
CA ASN A 107 -0.57 -4.09 -11.17
C ASN A 107 -0.24 -4.04 -12.66
N HIS A 108 0.99 -4.42 -13.02
CA HIS A 108 1.46 -4.44 -14.40
C HIS A 108 0.63 -5.38 -15.28
N TRP A 109 0.37 -6.60 -14.78
CA TRP A 109 -0.47 -7.57 -15.48
C TRP A 109 -1.91 -7.06 -15.60
N LEU A 110 -2.47 -6.51 -14.53
CA LEU A 110 -3.84 -6.02 -14.53
C LEU A 110 -4.04 -4.87 -15.53
N MET A 111 -3.15 -3.87 -15.53
CA MET A 111 -3.19 -2.76 -16.51
C MET A 111 -3.05 -3.28 -17.93
N HIS A 112 -2.09 -4.18 -18.18
CA HIS A 112 -1.86 -4.75 -19.50
C HIS A 112 -3.10 -5.47 -20.03
N TYR A 113 -3.65 -6.43 -19.27
CA TYR A 113 -4.81 -7.20 -19.73
C TYR A 113 -6.09 -6.36 -19.79
N THR A 114 -6.21 -5.31 -18.96
CA THR A 114 -7.30 -4.33 -19.09
C THR A 114 -7.22 -3.57 -20.39
N ALA A 115 -6.03 -3.04 -20.74
CA ALA A 115 -5.82 -2.34 -22.01
C ALA A 115 -6.10 -3.26 -23.21
N GLN A 116 -5.64 -4.51 -23.14
CA GLN A 116 -5.89 -5.52 -24.17
C GLN A 116 -7.38 -5.82 -24.36
N LEU A 117 -8.11 -6.08 -23.26
CA LEU A 117 -9.55 -6.36 -23.31
C LEU A 117 -10.30 -5.20 -23.98
N LEU A 118 -10.11 -3.98 -23.49
CA LEU A 118 -10.79 -2.79 -24.01
C LEU A 118 -10.41 -2.49 -25.47
N ALA A 119 -9.15 -2.72 -25.86
CA ALA A 119 -8.71 -2.55 -27.24
C ALA A 119 -9.35 -3.60 -28.16
N ALA A 120 -9.40 -4.86 -27.74
CA ALA A 120 -9.96 -5.94 -28.53
C ALA A 120 -11.49 -5.91 -28.62
N GLU A 121 -12.19 -5.39 -27.62
CA GLU A 121 -13.63 -5.11 -27.70
C GLU A 121 -13.93 -3.96 -28.69
N ARG A 122 -13.01 -2.99 -28.80
CA ARG A 122 -13.18 -1.79 -29.62
C ARG A 122 -12.73 -1.93 -31.08
N PHE A 123 -11.54 -2.48 -31.32
CA PHE A 123 -10.95 -2.60 -32.65
C PHE A 123 -11.30 -3.95 -33.28
N VAL A 124 -12.57 -4.12 -33.60
CA VAL A 124 -13.14 -5.38 -34.10
C VAL A 124 -12.65 -5.77 -35.50
N ASP A 125 -12.04 -4.82 -36.22
CA ASP A 125 -11.46 -5.00 -37.55
C ASP A 125 -10.04 -5.57 -37.53
N VAL A 126 -9.49 -5.87 -36.35
CA VAL A 126 -8.15 -6.44 -36.17
C VAL A 126 -8.26 -7.94 -35.96
N ASP A 127 -7.96 -8.70 -37.03
CA ASP A 127 -8.05 -10.17 -37.01
C ASP A 127 -6.91 -10.83 -36.24
N VAL A 128 -5.68 -10.33 -36.41
CA VAL A 128 -4.46 -10.85 -35.77
C VAL A 128 -3.74 -9.71 -35.07
N TRP A 129 -3.44 -9.92 -33.78
CA TRP A 129 -2.78 -8.93 -32.94
C TRP A 129 -1.25 -9.02 -33.05
N TRP A 130 -0.55 -8.03 -32.51
CA TRP A 130 0.91 -7.93 -32.54
C TRP A 130 1.66 -9.15 -31.98
N ASN A 131 1.00 -9.99 -31.18
CA ASN A 131 1.54 -11.26 -30.67
C ASN A 131 1.29 -12.46 -31.61
N GLY A 132 0.73 -12.24 -32.79
CA GLY A 132 0.39 -13.27 -33.78
C GLY A 132 -0.85 -14.10 -33.43
N LEU A 133 -1.59 -13.73 -32.39
CA LEU A 133 -2.78 -14.46 -31.95
C LEU A 133 -4.07 -13.85 -32.51
N PRO A 134 -5.09 -14.69 -32.81
CA PRO A 134 -6.42 -14.22 -33.14
C PRO A 134 -7.07 -13.42 -32.00
N ARG A 135 -7.97 -12.51 -32.36
CA ARG A 135 -8.72 -11.67 -31.41
C ARG A 135 -9.40 -12.47 -30.28
N GLU A 136 -9.95 -13.65 -30.58
CA GLU A 136 -10.65 -14.48 -29.60
C GLU A 136 -9.69 -15.02 -28.52
N VAL A 137 -8.48 -15.40 -28.92
CA VAL A 137 -7.45 -15.89 -27.98
C VAL A 137 -6.95 -14.73 -27.13
N PHE A 138 -6.73 -13.57 -27.74
CA PHE A 138 -6.31 -12.35 -27.07
C PHE A 138 -7.33 -11.92 -25.98
N LEU A 139 -8.62 -11.92 -26.32
CA LEU A 139 -9.71 -11.67 -25.37
C LEU A 139 -9.75 -12.73 -24.26
N ALA A 140 -9.70 -14.02 -24.61
CA ALA A 140 -9.78 -15.10 -23.63
C ALA A 140 -8.64 -15.05 -22.61
N GLU A 141 -7.42 -14.70 -23.04
CA GLU A 141 -6.28 -14.52 -22.15
C GLU A 141 -6.51 -13.34 -21.19
N ALA A 142 -6.92 -12.17 -21.70
CA ALA A 142 -7.21 -11.01 -20.88
C ALA A 142 -8.29 -11.30 -19.83
N LYS A 143 -9.41 -11.93 -20.24
CA LYS A 143 -10.50 -12.32 -19.34
C LYS A 143 -10.02 -13.26 -18.24
N ARG A 144 -9.22 -14.27 -18.61
CA ARG A 144 -8.67 -15.25 -17.66
C ARG A 144 -7.85 -14.57 -16.56
N TRP A 145 -7.00 -13.62 -16.92
CA TRP A 145 -6.15 -12.92 -15.94
C TRP A 145 -6.93 -11.91 -15.10
N ILE A 146 -7.83 -11.13 -15.70
CA ILE A 146 -8.66 -10.16 -14.97
C ILE A 146 -9.52 -10.88 -13.93
N LEU A 147 -10.32 -11.87 -14.35
CA LEU A 147 -11.22 -12.59 -13.45
C LEU A 147 -10.45 -13.46 -12.44
N GLY A 148 -9.30 -14.01 -12.83
CA GLY A 148 -8.44 -14.76 -11.92
C GLY A 148 -7.81 -13.89 -10.83
N THR A 149 -7.42 -12.65 -11.15
CA THR A 149 -6.96 -11.67 -10.15
C THR A 149 -8.09 -11.27 -9.20
N ILE A 150 -9.32 -11.10 -9.71
CA ILE A 150 -10.49 -10.77 -8.91
C ILE A 150 -10.82 -11.91 -7.92
N ASP A 151 -10.99 -13.14 -8.43
CA ASP A 151 -11.28 -14.33 -7.62
C ASP A 151 -10.25 -14.52 -6.51
N ARG A 152 -8.96 -14.42 -6.84
CA ARG A 152 -7.89 -14.59 -5.87
C ARG A 152 -7.92 -13.52 -4.78
N THR A 153 -8.07 -12.26 -5.15
CA THR A 153 -8.15 -11.15 -4.19
C THR A 153 -9.35 -11.34 -3.25
N ALA A 154 -10.50 -11.77 -3.77
CA ALA A 154 -11.70 -12.04 -2.98
C ALA A 154 -11.57 -13.24 -2.02
N ARG A 155 -10.64 -14.17 -2.28
CA ARG A 155 -10.41 -15.35 -1.42
C ARG A 155 -9.34 -15.14 -0.36
N ILE A 156 -8.20 -14.59 -0.76
CA ILE A 156 -6.97 -14.60 0.04
C ILE A 156 -6.37 -13.20 0.23
N GLY A 157 -7.03 -12.17 -0.25
CA GLY A 157 -6.59 -10.79 -0.15
C GLY A 157 -5.69 -10.35 -1.29
N HIS A 158 -5.51 -9.04 -1.38
CA HIS A 158 -4.69 -8.38 -2.39
C HIS A 158 -3.20 -8.68 -2.17
N HIS A 159 -2.44 -8.92 -3.24
CA HIS A 159 -1.05 -9.38 -3.14
C HIS A 159 -0.06 -8.19 -3.11
N GLU A 160 -0.40 -7.05 -3.69
CA GLU A 160 0.27 -5.77 -3.48
C GLU A 160 -0.46 -4.90 -2.46
N TYR A 161 -0.88 -5.54 -1.36
CA TYR A 161 -1.77 -4.97 -0.34
C TYR A 161 -1.32 -3.61 0.19
N ASP A 162 -2.32 -2.76 0.44
CA ASP A 162 -2.20 -1.49 1.16
C ASP A 162 -1.07 -0.58 0.67
N SER A 163 -0.69 -0.73 -0.60
CA SER A 163 0.41 0.01 -1.19
C SER A 163 0.00 1.44 -1.51
N THR A 164 0.68 2.37 -0.87
CA THR A 164 0.50 3.81 -1.12
C THR A 164 0.84 4.19 -2.56
N ASP A 165 1.75 3.47 -3.23
CA ASP A 165 2.15 3.71 -4.61
C ASP A 165 1.40 2.87 -5.66
N TYR A 166 1.00 1.64 -5.33
CA TYR A 166 0.48 0.68 -6.30
C TYR A 166 -1.02 0.38 -6.18
N HIS A 167 -1.68 0.76 -5.09
CA HIS A 167 -3.11 0.50 -4.92
C HIS A 167 -3.94 1.22 -5.99
N GLY A 168 -3.57 2.46 -6.33
CA GLY A 168 -4.22 3.22 -7.42
C GLY A 168 -4.14 2.50 -8.76
N TRP A 169 -3.04 1.80 -9.04
CA TRP A 169 -2.87 1.01 -10.27
C TRP A 169 -3.66 -0.30 -10.29
N HIS A 170 -4.37 -0.63 -9.22
CA HIS A 170 -5.39 -1.69 -9.20
C HIS A 170 -6.80 -1.11 -9.25
N VAL A 171 -7.03 0.03 -8.59
CA VAL A 171 -8.32 0.74 -8.62
C VAL A 171 -8.64 1.22 -10.03
N LEU A 172 -7.71 1.89 -10.71
CA LEU A 172 -8.00 2.49 -12.02
C LEU A 172 -8.37 1.48 -13.11
N PRO A 173 -7.69 0.32 -13.27
CA PRO A 173 -8.13 -0.70 -14.22
C PRO A 173 -9.52 -1.23 -13.91
N MET A 174 -9.86 -1.43 -12.63
CA MET A 174 -11.20 -1.88 -12.24
C MET A 174 -12.27 -0.83 -12.58
N ILE A 175 -11.98 0.46 -12.36
CA ILE A 175 -12.86 1.56 -12.80
C ILE A 175 -12.99 1.56 -14.34
N ALA A 176 -11.88 1.41 -15.08
CA ALA A 176 -11.93 1.40 -16.54
C ALA A 176 -12.81 0.27 -17.08
N LEU A 177 -12.70 -0.92 -16.49
CA LEU A 177 -13.53 -2.08 -16.85
C LEU A 177 -14.99 -1.88 -16.44
N ALA A 178 -15.25 -1.37 -15.24
CA ALA A 178 -16.60 -1.08 -14.75
C ALA A 178 -17.33 -0.04 -15.62
N ASP A 179 -16.59 0.92 -16.16
CA ASP A 179 -17.18 1.98 -16.99
C ASP A 179 -17.30 1.57 -18.47
N HIS A 180 -16.36 0.78 -19.01
CA HIS A 180 -16.18 0.64 -20.47
C HIS A 180 -16.19 -0.79 -21.03
N ALA A 181 -16.12 -1.84 -20.20
CA ALA A 181 -16.15 -3.21 -20.71
C ALA A 181 -17.52 -3.55 -21.33
N GLN A 182 -17.50 -4.26 -22.47
CA GLN A 182 -18.71 -4.76 -23.12
C GLN A 182 -19.24 -6.03 -22.44
N ASP A 183 -18.36 -6.85 -21.87
CA ASP A 183 -18.75 -8.03 -21.10
C ASP A 183 -19.36 -7.63 -19.74
N GLU A 184 -20.65 -7.96 -19.56
CA GLU A 184 -21.40 -7.57 -18.36
C GLU A 184 -20.87 -8.21 -17.08
N THR A 185 -20.34 -9.43 -17.17
CA THR A 185 -19.76 -10.14 -16.01
C THR A 185 -18.49 -9.43 -15.55
N ILE A 186 -17.62 -9.05 -16.49
CA ILE A 186 -16.40 -8.29 -16.19
C ILE A 186 -16.76 -6.94 -15.60
N ARG A 187 -17.73 -6.24 -16.19
CA ARG A 187 -18.17 -4.92 -15.72
C ARG A 187 -18.65 -4.97 -14.27
N HIS A 188 -19.52 -5.93 -13.95
CA HIS A 188 -20.04 -6.13 -12.59
C HIS A 188 -18.92 -6.50 -11.60
N GLN A 189 -18.13 -7.53 -11.91
CA GLN A 189 -17.05 -8.02 -11.06
C GLN A 189 -15.96 -6.94 -10.83
N ALA A 190 -15.63 -6.15 -11.86
CA ALA A 190 -14.69 -5.03 -11.74
C ALA A 190 -15.26 -3.89 -10.89
N GLY A 191 -16.55 -3.57 -11.02
CA GLY A 191 -17.22 -2.60 -10.14
C GLY A 191 -17.16 -3.02 -8.67
N SER A 192 -17.49 -4.29 -8.38
CA SER A 192 -17.38 -4.87 -7.04
C SER A 192 -15.93 -4.86 -6.52
N MET A 193 -14.95 -5.19 -7.37
CA MET A 193 -13.54 -5.16 -6.98
C MET A 193 -13.03 -3.74 -6.75
N ALA A 194 -13.43 -2.75 -7.56
CA ALA A 194 -13.14 -1.35 -7.29
C ALA A 194 -13.71 -0.94 -5.92
N THR A 195 -14.94 -1.36 -5.59
CA THR A 195 -15.54 -1.12 -4.27
C THR A 195 -14.76 -1.78 -3.15
N LEU A 196 -14.32 -3.03 -3.32
CA LEU A 196 -13.49 -3.72 -2.32
C LEU A 196 -12.16 -3.00 -2.09
N LEU A 197 -11.47 -2.59 -3.15
CA LEU A 197 -10.20 -1.87 -3.04
C LEU A 197 -10.37 -0.51 -2.35
N ILE A 198 -11.46 0.22 -2.60
CA ILE A 198 -11.77 1.47 -1.88
C ILE A 198 -12.15 1.18 -0.42
N ALA A 199 -12.87 0.10 -0.14
CA ALA A 199 -13.21 -0.28 1.22
C ALA A 199 -11.95 -0.68 2.03
N ASP A 200 -10.98 -1.33 1.37
CA ASP A 200 -9.68 -1.65 1.95
C ASP A 200 -8.94 -0.39 2.42
N MET A 201 -8.98 0.68 1.61
CA MET A 201 -8.47 2.00 1.98
C MET A 201 -9.28 2.61 3.14
N ALA A 202 -10.62 2.53 3.09
CA ALA A 202 -11.51 3.16 4.09
C ALA A 202 -11.26 2.65 5.51
N LEU A 203 -11.04 1.33 5.67
CA LEU A 203 -10.85 0.71 6.98
C LEU A 203 -9.63 1.27 7.73
N GLU A 204 -8.57 1.60 7.00
CA GLU A 204 -7.28 2.07 7.55
C GLU A 204 -6.94 3.51 7.15
N TYR A 205 -7.88 4.25 6.54
CA TYR A 205 -7.73 5.67 6.30
C TYR A 205 -7.55 6.39 7.64
N PHE A 206 -6.64 7.35 7.73
CA PHE A 206 -6.46 8.19 8.91
C PHE A 206 -6.08 9.61 8.51
N LYS A 207 -7.06 10.53 8.54
CA LYS A 207 -6.87 11.98 8.38
C LYS A 207 -6.01 12.36 7.16
N GLY A 208 -6.29 11.76 6.01
CA GLY A 208 -5.58 12.01 4.74
C GLY A 208 -4.44 11.04 4.44
N GLY A 209 -4.01 10.24 5.42
CA GLY A 209 -3.05 9.15 5.25
C GLY A 209 -3.71 7.77 5.23
N TRP A 210 -2.91 6.77 4.92
CA TRP A 210 -3.21 5.35 5.17
C TRP A 210 -2.35 4.94 6.37
N ALA A 211 -2.95 4.31 7.37
CA ALA A 211 -2.25 3.90 8.59
C ALA A 211 -1.82 2.42 8.55
N GLY A 212 -0.78 2.10 9.31
CA GLY A 212 -0.30 0.75 9.56
C GLY A 212 0.80 0.30 8.61
N GLY A 213 0.91 -1.01 8.40
CA GLY A 213 1.93 -1.52 7.47
C GLY A 213 1.52 -1.37 6.00
N HIS A 214 2.50 -1.04 5.16
CA HIS A 214 2.33 -0.76 3.73
C HIS A 214 3.31 -1.55 2.90
N ALA A 215 2.82 -2.34 1.92
CA ALA A 215 3.70 -2.93 0.93
C ALA A 215 4.02 -1.92 -0.17
N ARG A 216 5.17 -2.10 -0.83
CA ARG A 216 5.59 -1.36 -2.01
C ARG A 216 5.65 0.17 -1.81
N GLU A 217 6.40 0.64 -0.83
CA GLU A 217 6.61 2.07 -0.60
C GLU A 217 7.97 2.57 -1.10
N GLY A 218 8.02 3.82 -1.57
CA GLY A 218 9.21 4.50 -2.05
C GLY A 218 10.24 4.88 -0.96
N TYR A 219 11.41 5.34 -1.41
CA TYR A 219 12.51 5.72 -0.52
C TYR A 219 12.15 6.93 0.36
N ARG A 220 12.20 6.75 1.69
CA ARG A 220 11.90 7.75 2.73
C ARG A 220 10.47 8.30 2.74
N GLU A 221 9.60 7.77 1.88
CA GLU A 221 8.19 8.16 1.82
C GLU A 221 7.43 7.71 3.08
N ASN A 222 7.91 6.68 3.76
CA ASN A 222 7.38 6.17 5.02
C ASN A 222 7.48 7.13 6.22
N THR A 223 8.08 8.30 6.01
CA THR A 223 8.08 9.40 6.99
C THR A 223 7.09 10.50 6.61
N TRP A 224 6.43 10.41 5.46
CA TRP A 224 5.48 11.42 4.97
C TRP A 224 4.08 11.09 5.48
N THR A 225 3.28 12.14 5.73
CA THR A 225 1.90 11.98 6.21
C THR A 225 0.96 11.47 5.11
N ALA A 226 1.16 11.95 3.88
CA ALA A 226 0.45 11.51 2.68
C ALA A 226 1.48 10.99 1.68
N VAL A 227 1.26 9.77 1.20
CA VAL A 227 2.25 9.02 0.41
C VAL A 227 1.63 8.50 -0.88
N GLY A 228 2.45 8.51 -1.94
CA GLY A 228 2.17 7.82 -3.19
C GLY A 228 0.89 8.28 -3.89
N CYS A 229 0.52 7.57 -4.94
CA CYS A 229 -0.68 7.91 -5.71
C CYS A 229 -1.99 7.69 -4.94
N ALA A 230 -1.98 6.83 -3.91
CA ALA A 230 -3.13 6.58 -3.05
C ALA A 230 -3.60 7.86 -2.35
N ALA A 231 -2.71 8.81 -2.03
CA ALA A 231 -3.08 10.09 -1.42
C ALA A 231 -4.14 10.87 -2.23
N ALA A 232 -4.08 10.81 -3.57
CA ALA A 232 -5.08 11.44 -4.43
C ALA A 232 -6.45 10.76 -4.29
N LEU A 233 -6.50 9.43 -4.24
CA LEU A 233 -7.74 8.66 -4.08
C LEU A 233 -8.31 8.81 -2.66
N LEU A 234 -7.48 8.77 -1.62
CA LEU A 234 -7.90 8.99 -0.23
C LEU A 234 -8.53 10.38 -0.07
N TYR A 235 -7.89 11.42 -0.62
CA TYR A 235 -8.46 12.76 -0.60
C TYR A 235 -9.76 12.83 -1.40
N LEU A 236 -9.77 12.35 -2.64
CA LEU A 236 -10.95 12.35 -3.51
C LEU A 236 -12.15 11.67 -2.84
N TYR A 237 -11.97 10.48 -2.25
CA TYR A 237 -13.09 9.70 -1.74
C TYR A 237 -13.40 9.95 -0.26
N PHE A 238 -12.42 10.24 0.61
CA PHE A 238 -12.63 10.37 2.06
C PHE A 238 -12.33 11.76 2.62
N GLY A 239 -11.50 12.54 1.94
CA GLY A 239 -11.20 13.93 2.30
C GLY A 239 -9.91 14.00 3.12
N GLY A 240 -9.78 15.02 3.96
CA GLY A 240 -8.63 15.19 4.84
C GLY A 240 -8.20 16.65 4.98
N PRO A 241 -7.23 16.93 5.86
CA PRO A 241 -6.96 18.27 6.35
C PRO A 241 -6.30 19.22 5.35
N THR A 242 -5.77 18.73 4.22
CA THR A 242 -5.18 19.63 3.22
C THR A 242 -5.13 19.03 1.82
N PHE A 243 -5.62 19.80 0.85
CA PHE A 243 -5.36 19.58 -0.58
C PHE A 243 -4.01 20.18 -0.95
N GLY A 244 -3.21 19.47 -1.75
CA GLY A 244 -1.93 19.94 -2.25
C GLY A 244 -1.43 19.11 -3.44
N PRO A 245 -0.18 19.36 -3.88
CA PRO A 245 0.38 18.68 -5.05
C PRO A 245 0.34 17.15 -4.97
N MET A 246 0.49 16.59 -3.75
CA MET A 246 0.42 15.15 -3.52
C MET A 246 -0.97 14.56 -3.86
N GLN A 247 -2.04 15.29 -3.59
CA GLN A 247 -3.42 14.90 -3.89
C GLN A 247 -3.81 15.18 -5.34
N ALA A 248 -3.04 15.99 -6.07
CA ALA A 248 -3.30 16.41 -7.46
C ALA A 248 -2.46 15.62 -8.49
N GLN A 249 -2.08 14.38 -8.17
CA GLN A 249 -1.27 13.53 -9.07
C GLN A 249 -2.02 13.18 -10.35
N GLN A 250 -1.46 13.58 -11.50
CA GLN A 250 -2.06 13.37 -12.83
C GLN A 250 -2.33 11.89 -13.15
N GLN A 251 -1.53 10.99 -12.58
CA GLN A 251 -1.69 9.55 -12.70
C GLN A 251 -3.11 9.09 -12.29
N MET A 252 -3.72 9.77 -11.32
CA MET A 252 -5.04 9.42 -10.77
C MET A 252 -6.20 10.20 -11.40
N ALA A 253 -5.93 11.03 -12.40
CA ALA A 253 -6.95 11.79 -13.14
C ALA A 253 -8.15 10.95 -13.62
N PRO A 254 -8.00 9.69 -14.07
CA PRO A 254 -9.15 8.92 -14.54
C PRO A 254 -10.20 8.62 -13.45
N ALA A 255 -9.82 8.67 -12.17
CA ALA A 255 -10.79 8.56 -11.08
C ALA A 255 -11.73 9.78 -11.01
N LEU A 256 -11.25 10.96 -11.44
CA LEU A 256 -12.02 12.20 -11.45
C LEU A 256 -13.16 12.19 -12.47
N THR A 257 -13.05 11.38 -13.52
CA THR A 257 -13.97 11.36 -14.66
C THR A 257 -14.81 10.09 -14.71
N SER A 258 -14.72 9.26 -13.67
CA SER A 258 -15.36 7.95 -13.58
C SER A 258 -16.89 8.01 -13.52
N PHE A 259 -17.56 7.03 -14.13
CA PHE A 259 -19.00 6.81 -13.94
C PHE A 259 -19.23 5.99 -12.67
N TYR A 260 -18.35 5.03 -12.39
CA TYR A 260 -18.23 4.40 -11.09
C TYR A 260 -18.06 5.44 -9.98
N GLN A 261 -18.83 5.29 -8.91
CA GLN A 261 -18.64 6.06 -7.67
C GLN A 261 -18.67 5.10 -6.49
N PRO A 262 -17.73 5.21 -5.52
CA PRO A 262 -17.76 4.36 -4.35
C PRO A 262 -19.00 4.67 -3.49
N PRO A 263 -19.62 3.65 -2.86
CA PRO A 263 -20.75 3.86 -1.96
C PRO A 263 -20.42 4.78 -0.77
N ALA A 264 -21.36 5.66 -0.41
CA ALA A 264 -21.19 6.65 0.67
C ALA A 264 -20.84 6.03 2.04
N ILE A 265 -21.33 4.82 2.31
CA ILE A 265 -21.00 4.04 3.52
C ILE A 265 -19.48 3.91 3.72
N LEU A 266 -18.69 3.80 2.65
CA LEU A 266 -17.23 3.67 2.78
C LEU A 266 -16.59 4.96 3.28
N ALA A 267 -17.08 6.12 2.85
CA ALA A 267 -16.62 7.40 3.37
C ALA A 267 -17.07 7.63 4.81
N ALA A 268 -18.26 7.14 5.20
CA ALA A 268 -18.71 7.17 6.58
C ALA A 268 -17.81 6.30 7.50
N ILE A 269 -17.51 5.06 7.10
CA ILE A 269 -16.56 4.17 7.81
C ILE A 269 -15.18 4.82 7.90
N ALA A 270 -14.68 5.38 6.79
CA ALA A 270 -13.38 6.03 6.75
C ALA A 270 -13.30 7.19 7.75
N ASN A 271 -14.36 7.99 7.90
CA ASN A 271 -14.34 9.20 8.72
C ASN A 271 -14.87 9.03 10.15
N ASP A 272 -15.55 7.93 10.50
CA ASP A 272 -16.03 7.74 11.86
C ASP A 272 -14.87 7.48 12.84
N ARG A 273 -14.71 8.40 13.79
CA ARG A 273 -13.75 8.32 14.91
C ARG A 273 -14.45 8.48 16.27
N SER A 274 -15.76 8.25 16.32
CA SER A 274 -16.56 8.36 17.55
C SER A 274 -16.12 7.36 18.62
N LYS A 275 -15.49 6.25 18.20
CA LYS A 275 -14.91 5.23 19.08
C LYS A 275 -13.59 4.72 18.48
N PRO A 276 -12.65 4.27 19.32
CA PRO A 276 -11.52 3.51 18.84
C PRO A 276 -11.98 2.22 18.17
N ARG A 277 -11.19 1.74 17.19
CA ARG A 277 -11.47 0.50 16.49
C ARG A 277 -10.20 -0.28 16.19
N VAL A 278 -10.34 -1.59 16.10
CA VAL A 278 -9.30 -2.51 15.64
C VAL A 278 -9.74 -3.10 14.31
N VAL A 279 -8.88 -2.99 13.31
CA VAL A 279 -9.02 -3.62 12.00
C VAL A 279 -7.98 -4.73 11.89
N LYS A 280 -8.43 -5.95 11.60
CA LYS A 280 -7.57 -7.08 11.25
C LYS A 280 -7.79 -7.45 9.80
N LYS A 281 -6.70 -7.68 9.07
CA LYS A 281 -6.73 -8.12 7.67
C LYS A 281 -5.76 -9.27 7.46
N THR A 282 -6.20 -10.28 6.72
CA THR A 282 -5.31 -11.30 6.15
C THR A 282 -5.02 -10.92 4.71
N LYS A 283 -3.75 -10.87 4.33
CA LYS A 283 -3.31 -10.54 2.97
C LYS A 283 -2.54 -11.69 2.36
N ALA A 284 -2.61 -11.79 1.03
CA ALA A 284 -1.93 -12.84 0.31
C ALA A 284 -0.41 -12.71 0.50
N PRO A 285 0.30 -13.84 0.71
CA PRO A 285 1.76 -13.82 0.75
C PRO A 285 2.33 -13.45 -0.61
N ARG A 286 3.56 -12.91 -0.63
CA ARG A 286 4.33 -12.85 -1.87
C ARG A 286 4.76 -14.24 -2.31
N ASN A 287 4.70 -14.50 -3.61
CA ASN A 287 5.25 -15.72 -4.17
C ASN A 287 6.77 -15.62 -4.34
N ILE A 288 7.48 -16.53 -3.66
CA ILE A 288 8.94 -16.54 -3.59
C ILE A 288 9.39 -17.95 -3.99
N TYR A 289 10.17 -18.04 -5.05
CA TYR A 289 10.53 -19.33 -5.67
C TYR A 289 12.02 -19.68 -5.53
N ARG A 290 12.83 -18.76 -4.99
CA ARG A 290 14.28 -18.90 -4.89
C ARG A 290 14.71 -18.72 -3.46
N HIS A 291 15.75 -19.46 -3.06
CA HIS A 291 16.34 -19.41 -1.72
C HIS A 291 15.37 -19.77 -0.58
N VAL A 292 14.34 -20.55 -0.88
CA VAL A 292 13.31 -20.95 0.08
C VAL A 292 13.05 -22.46 -0.02
N HIS A 293 12.69 -23.05 1.11
CA HIS A 293 12.36 -24.48 1.22
C HIS A 293 10.85 -24.73 1.43
N ALA A 294 10.07 -23.67 1.58
CA ALA A 294 8.63 -23.69 1.78
C ALA A 294 8.01 -22.40 1.21
N ASP A 295 6.70 -22.43 0.98
CA ASP A 295 5.96 -21.26 0.55
C ASP A 295 5.84 -20.22 1.67
N ALA A 296 5.73 -18.96 1.28
CA ALA A 296 5.41 -17.88 2.21
C ALA A 296 3.99 -18.05 2.77
N LYS A 297 3.84 -17.78 4.07
CA LYS A 297 2.55 -17.81 4.77
C LYS A 297 1.84 -16.45 4.66
N PRO A 298 0.50 -16.41 4.82
CA PRO A 298 -0.25 -15.16 4.78
C PRO A 298 0.31 -14.07 5.69
N VAL A 299 0.04 -12.83 5.31
CA VAL A 299 0.40 -11.66 6.08
C VAL A 299 -0.79 -11.27 6.96
N TYR A 300 -0.54 -11.07 8.25
CA TYR A 300 -1.55 -10.71 9.23
C TYR A 300 -1.32 -9.27 9.71
N LYS A 301 -2.28 -8.39 9.43
CA LYS A 301 -2.23 -6.98 9.82
C LYS A 301 -3.18 -6.67 10.94
N THR A 302 -2.72 -5.93 11.94
CA THR A 302 -3.59 -5.28 12.93
C THR A 302 -3.40 -3.78 12.81
N THR A 303 -4.49 -3.02 12.79
CA THR A 303 -4.48 -1.56 12.82
C THR A 303 -5.47 -1.08 13.86
N TYR A 304 -4.97 -0.45 14.92
CA TYR A 304 -5.78 0.25 15.91
C TYR A 304 -5.86 1.71 15.53
N THR A 305 -7.07 2.25 15.52
CA THR A 305 -7.33 3.65 15.24
C THR A 305 -8.03 4.28 16.43
N SER A 306 -7.42 5.33 16.99
CA SER A 306 -8.01 6.17 18.02
C SER A 306 -8.57 7.47 17.41
N ARG A 307 -8.94 8.44 18.25
CA ARG A 307 -9.30 9.79 17.79
C ARG A 307 -8.10 10.56 17.27
N SER A 308 -6.94 10.40 17.90
CA SER A 308 -5.76 11.24 17.69
C SER A 308 -4.62 10.55 16.94
N PHE A 309 -4.55 9.22 16.94
CA PHE A 309 -3.50 8.44 16.27
C PHE A 309 -4.01 7.10 15.72
N ALA A 310 -3.20 6.44 14.90
CA ALA A 310 -3.40 5.07 14.49
C ALA A 310 -2.07 4.30 14.55
N LEU A 311 -2.07 3.12 15.17
CA LEU A 311 -0.94 2.20 15.25
C LEU A 311 -1.28 0.95 14.45
N GLY A 312 -0.44 0.56 13.50
CA GLY A 312 -0.63 -0.71 12.80
C GLY A 312 0.65 -1.49 12.60
N THR A 313 0.54 -2.81 12.65
CA THR A 313 1.63 -3.78 12.56
C THR A 313 1.31 -4.88 11.53
N THR A 314 2.36 -5.48 10.98
CA THR A 314 2.30 -6.51 9.94
C THR A 314 3.15 -7.71 10.33
N GLN A 315 2.51 -8.80 10.73
CA GLN A 315 3.21 -10.07 10.90
C GLN A 315 3.36 -10.75 9.54
N THR A 316 4.60 -10.78 9.05
CA THR A 316 4.92 -11.38 7.75
C THR A 316 5.20 -12.88 7.89
N GLY A 317 4.70 -13.67 6.93
CA GLY A 317 4.89 -15.11 6.88
C GLY A 317 6.14 -15.53 6.08
N LEU A 318 7.30 -14.91 6.34
CA LEU A 318 8.48 -15.09 5.49
C LEU A 318 9.07 -16.52 5.59
N PRO A 319 9.36 -17.19 4.46
CA PRO A 319 9.91 -18.55 4.42
C PRO A 319 11.44 -18.63 4.60
N GLY A 320 12.11 -17.50 4.89
CA GLY A 320 13.56 -17.45 5.09
C GLY A 320 14.13 -16.04 4.96
N ALA A 321 15.42 -15.88 5.26
CA ALA A 321 16.04 -14.54 5.27
C ALA A 321 16.07 -13.81 3.91
N PRO A 322 16.38 -14.48 2.80
CA PRO A 322 16.29 -13.89 1.47
C PRO A 322 14.86 -13.49 1.05
N ALA A 323 13.84 -13.90 1.79
CA ALA A 323 12.45 -13.68 1.42
C ALA A 323 11.88 -12.34 1.90
N GLY A 324 12.65 -11.48 2.58
CA GLY A 324 12.17 -10.19 3.08
C GLY A 324 11.90 -9.16 1.96
N PRO A 325 10.66 -8.66 1.78
CA PRO A 325 10.34 -7.63 0.79
C PRO A 325 11.24 -6.39 0.87
N ILE A 326 11.72 -5.91 -0.28
CA ILE A 326 12.62 -4.74 -0.36
C ILE A 326 11.95 -3.40 -0.04
N ASP A 327 10.62 -3.38 -0.09
CA ASP A 327 9.79 -2.18 -0.12
C ASP A 327 8.59 -2.33 0.83
N LEU A 328 8.80 -2.79 2.07
CA LEU A 328 7.75 -2.93 3.08
C LEU A 328 7.97 -1.96 4.25
N VAL A 329 6.93 -1.27 4.65
CA VAL A 329 6.83 -0.71 6.00
C VAL A 329 6.04 -1.70 6.84
N SER A 330 6.72 -2.36 7.77
CA SER A 330 6.11 -3.46 8.52
C SER A 330 5.17 -2.94 9.62
N TRP A 331 5.39 -1.74 10.11
CA TRP A 331 4.52 -1.08 11.08
C TRP A 331 4.72 0.43 11.05
N ASP A 332 3.72 1.18 11.49
CA ASP A 332 3.89 2.58 11.84
C ASP A 332 2.93 3.03 12.95
N LEU A 333 3.32 4.09 13.66
CA LEU A 333 2.41 4.97 14.37
C LEU A 333 2.22 6.22 13.53
N THR A 334 0.97 6.51 13.16
CA THR A 334 0.58 7.62 12.28
C THR A 334 -0.38 8.55 12.99
N TRP A 335 -0.23 9.85 12.78
CA TRP A 335 -1.22 10.84 13.19
C TRP A 335 -1.36 11.96 12.15
N GLU A 336 -2.21 12.95 12.44
CA GLU A 336 -2.30 14.14 11.62
C GLU A 336 -1.18 15.12 11.95
N GLY A 337 -0.39 15.47 10.94
CA GLY A 337 0.66 16.47 11.06
C GLY A 337 1.36 16.73 9.72
N PRO A 338 2.26 17.72 9.69
CA PRO A 338 3.07 18.01 8.51
C PRO A 338 3.89 16.80 8.04
N LYS A 339 4.28 16.80 6.76
CA LYS A 339 5.25 15.84 6.20
C LYS A 339 6.48 15.74 7.12
N HIS A 340 6.92 14.51 7.45
CA HIS A 340 8.01 14.19 8.40
C HIS A 340 7.69 14.34 9.88
N GLU A 341 6.55 14.91 10.23
CA GLU A 341 6.26 15.27 11.63
C GLU A 341 5.12 14.44 12.22
N ALA A 342 4.74 13.34 11.56
CA ALA A 342 3.52 12.59 11.85
C ALA A 342 3.63 11.05 11.74
N LYS A 343 4.86 10.51 11.82
CA LYS A 343 5.17 9.09 11.68
C LYS A 343 6.22 8.64 12.69
N ILE A 344 6.03 7.48 13.31
CA ILE A 344 7.11 6.70 13.95
C ILE A 344 7.16 5.34 13.25
N VAL A 345 8.36 4.90 12.89
CA VAL A 345 8.60 3.65 12.18
C VAL A 345 10.00 3.15 12.51
N SER A 346 10.23 1.84 12.40
CA SER A 346 11.57 1.26 12.48
C SER A 346 11.89 0.32 11.33
N CYS A 347 13.17 0.19 11.03
CA CYS A 347 13.66 -0.74 10.01
C CYS A 347 15.07 -1.22 10.37
N HIS A 348 15.29 -2.52 10.19
CA HIS A 348 16.63 -3.07 10.06
C HIS A 348 17.02 -2.97 8.58
N PRO A 349 18.08 -2.22 8.22
CA PRO A 349 18.49 -2.01 6.84
C PRO A 349 19.18 -3.26 6.26
N TYR A 350 18.48 -4.39 6.16
CA TYR A 350 19.01 -5.62 5.57
C TYR A 350 19.49 -5.36 4.12
N VAL A 351 20.64 -5.90 3.72
CA VAL A 351 21.29 -5.59 2.42
C VAL A 351 21.79 -6.82 1.66
N ASP A 352 21.51 -8.03 2.13
CA ASP A 352 21.96 -9.26 1.49
C ASP A 352 21.51 -9.37 0.02
N PRO A 353 22.43 -9.70 -0.92
CA PRO A 353 22.09 -9.87 -2.33
C PRO A 353 21.07 -10.97 -2.64
N GLY A 354 21.05 -12.03 -1.82
CA GLY A 354 20.09 -13.12 -1.88
C GLY A 354 18.65 -12.61 -1.84
N ARG A 355 18.39 -11.56 -1.07
CA ARG A 355 17.07 -10.89 -1.04
C ARG A 355 16.61 -10.43 -2.41
N PHE A 356 17.46 -9.77 -3.17
CA PHE A 356 17.07 -9.27 -4.48
C PHE A 356 16.76 -10.43 -5.43
N SER A 357 17.62 -11.44 -5.46
CA SER A 357 17.42 -12.61 -6.32
C SER A 357 16.26 -13.50 -5.90
N ALA A 358 15.70 -13.35 -4.69
CA ALA A 358 14.47 -14.04 -4.29
C ALA A 358 13.26 -13.55 -5.08
N PHE A 359 13.26 -12.26 -5.45
CA PHE A 359 12.15 -11.57 -6.09
C PHE A 359 12.41 -11.17 -7.53
N LEU A 360 13.65 -11.24 -8.03
CA LEU A 360 14.04 -10.80 -9.37
C LEU A 360 14.77 -11.91 -10.11
N SER A 361 14.81 -11.84 -11.45
CA SER A 361 15.31 -12.92 -12.29
C SER A 361 16.84 -13.07 -12.30
N GLU A 362 17.58 -12.02 -11.98
CA GLU A 362 19.04 -12.00 -11.98
C GLU A 362 19.63 -12.91 -10.90
N LEU A 363 20.85 -13.39 -11.14
CA LEU A 363 21.55 -14.27 -10.21
C LEU A 363 22.20 -13.47 -9.06
N PRO A 364 22.34 -14.05 -7.85
CA PRO A 364 22.95 -13.39 -6.69
C PRO A 364 24.28 -12.68 -6.97
N GLN A 365 25.13 -13.28 -7.82
CA GLN A 365 26.47 -12.77 -8.15
C GLN A 365 26.44 -11.42 -8.87
N ASP A 366 25.40 -11.17 -9.66
CA ASP A 366 25.25 -9.93 -10.44
C ASP A 366 24.21 -8.98 -9.82
N ILE A 367 23.21 -9.53 -9.14
CA ILE A 367 22.08 -8.75 -8.63
C ILE A 367 22.48 -7.80 -7.51
N GLY A 368 23.46 -8.20 -6.70
CA GLY A 368 24.04 -7.36 -5.65
C GLY A 368 24.74 -6.10 -6.19
N ARG A 369 25.06 -6.04 -7.49
CA ARG A 369 25.60 -4.85 -8.14
C ARG A 369 24.56 -4.12 -8.98
N THR A 370 23.77 -4.86 -9.75
CA THR A 370 22.84 -4.27 -10.74
C THR A 370 21.67 -3.56 -10.08
N VAL A 371 21.07 -4.13 -9.03
CA VAL A 371 19.96 -3.50 -8.31
C VAL A 371 20.44 -2.24 -7.57
N PRO A 372 21.53 -2.28 -6.77
CA PRO A 372 22.06 -1.05 -6.17
C PRO A 372 22.52 0.01 -7.16
N ALA A 373 22.97 -0.36 -8.36
CA ALA A 373 23.33 0.64 -9.38
C ALA A 373 22.13 1.48 -9.84
N ALA A 374 20.95 0.86 -9.98
CA ALA A 374 19.71 1.56 -10.34
C ALA A 374 18.98 2.17 -9.13
N LYS A 375 19.10 1.54 -7.95
CA LYS A 375 18.42 1.91 -6.71
C LYS A 375 19.42 1.94 -5.54
N PRO A 376 20.35 2.92 -5.51
CA PRO A 376 21.44 2.95 -4.52
C PRO A 376 20.94 3.05 -3.08
N TYR A 377 19.77 3.66 -2.88
CA TYR A 377 19.14 3.81 -1.58
C TYR A 377 18.78 2.48 -0.89
N LEU A 378 18.68 1.38 -1.63
CA LEU A 378 18.47 0.04 -1.05
C LEU A 378 19.70 -0.46 -0.29
N GLN A 379 20.83 0.23 -0.38
CA GLN A 379 22.07 -0.10 0.33
C GLN A 379 22.41 0.89 1.45
N PHE A 380 21.55 1.89 1.70
CA PHE A 380 21.87 2.91 2.68
C PHE A 380 21.72 2.39 4.12
N PRO A 381 22.72 2.67 4.99
CA PRO A 381 22.71 2.19 6.38
C PRO A 381 21.67 2.90 7.26
N ASP A 382 21.10 4.01 6.80
CA ASP A 382 20.04 4.77 7.47
C ASP A 382 18.65 4.50 6.86
N ARG A 383 18.49 3.44 6.06
CA ARG A 383 17.22 3.07 5.45
C ARG A 383 16.14 2.80 6.51
N LEU A 384 14.92 3.24 6.23
CA LEU A 384 13.75 3.18 7.13
C LEU A 384 12.61 2.28 6.61
N TYR A 385 12.79 1.57 5.50
CA TYR A 385 11.78 0.72 4.88
C TYR A 385 12.44 -0.54 4.28
N GLY A 386 11.62 -1.53 3.93
CA GLY A 386 12.04 -2.89 3.61
C GLY A 386 11.91 -3.79 4.84
N ALA A 387 11.31 -4.96 4.65
CA ALA A 387 11.10 -5.94 5.70
C ALA A 387 12.44 -6.48 6.19
N SER A 388 12.60 -6.56 7.51
CA SER A 388 13.66 -7.38 8.08
C SER A 388 13.23 -8.84 8.04
N PRO A 389 14.06 -9.78 7.58
CA PRO A 389 13.76 -11.19 7.79
C PRO A 389 13.78 -11.60 9.27
N TYR A 390 14.42 -10.75 10.08
CA TYR A 390 14.61 -10.93 11.50
C TYR A 390 13.66 -10.07 12.31
N GLU A 391 12.47 -9.72 11.82
CA GLU A 391 11.47 -9.01 12.64
C GLU A 391 10.28 -9.88 12.97
N ARG A 392 9.76 -9.69 14.18
CA ARG A 392 8.52 -10.29 14.65
C ARG A 392 7.76 -9.21 15.40
N MET A 393 6.44 -9.20 15.27
CA MET A 393 5.62 -8.23 15.97
C MET A 393 4.31 -8.81 16.47
N MET A 394 3.87 -8.25 17.59
CA MET A 394 2.59 -8.54 18.21
C MET A 394 1.97 -7.20 18.61
N GLN A 395 0.70 -7.00 18.27
CA GLN A 395 -0.05 -5.80 18.65
C GLN A 395 -1.31 -6.19 19.39
N HIS A 396 -1.65 -5.38 20.39
CA HIS A 396 -2.96 -5.36 21.03
C HIS A 396 -3.36 -3.89 21.21
N GLU A 397 -4.45 -3.49 20.57
CA GLU A 397 -4.94 -2.11 20.56
C GLU A 397 -3.84 -1.08 20.27
N SER A 398 -3.63 -0.11 21.17
CA SER A 398 -2.65 0.97 21.04
C SER A 398 -1.22 0.59 21.43
N SER A 399 -0.95 -0.70 21.68
CA SER A 399 0.36 -1.19 22.10
C SER A 399 0.92 -2.26 21.16
N ALA A 400 2.22 -2.25 20.92
CA ALA A 400 2.90 -3.29 20.15
C ALA A 400 4.29 -3.65 20.70
N ILE A 401 4.63 -4.93 20.62
CA ILE A 401 5.97 -5.48 20.84
C ILE A 401 6.58 -5.73 19.45
N ILE A 402 7.75 -5.17 19.19
CA ILE A 402 8.47 -5.30 17.91
C ILE A 402 9.89 -5.77 18.22
N LEU A 403 10.22 -6.99 17.81
CA LEU A 403 11.47 -7.66 18.18
C LEU A 403 12.30 -7.99 16.96
N TYR A 404 13.62 -7.90 17.12
CA TYR A 404 14.59 -8.26 16.10
C TYR A 404 15.69 -9.18 16.61
N ARG A 405 15.97 -10.24 15.84
CA ARG A 405 17.12 -11.15 16.07
C ARG A 405 18.08 -11.14 14.90
N ILE A 406 18.83 -10.05 14.80
CA ILE A 406 19.75 -9.81 13.70
C ILE A 406 21.08 -10.55 13.98
N PRO A 407 21.57 -11.38 13.05
CA PRO A 407 22.86 -12.03 13.20
C PRO A 407 24.00 -11.03 13.37
N VAL A 408 24.98 -11.38 14.21
CA VAL A 408 26.15 -10.52 14.49
C VAL A 408 27.03 -10.29 13.26
N ASP A 409 26.95 -11.17 12.26
CA ASP A 409 27.65 -11.09 10.98
C ASP A 409 26.82 -10.42 9.87
N ASP A 410 25.59 -9.98 10.17
CA ASP A 410 24.86 -9.10 9.26
C ASP A 410 25.66 -7.81 9.02
N GLN A 411 25.60 -7.27 7.81
CA GLN A 411 26.32 -6.06 7.44
C GLN A 411 25.87 -4.85 8.26
N HIS A 412 24.61 -4.82 8.70
CA HIS A 412 24.02 -3.74 9.47
C HIS A 412 23.28 -4.28 10.71
N PRO A 413 24.01 -4.77 11.74
CA PRO A 413 23.43 -5.46 12.89
C PRO A 413 22.82 -4.46 13.89
N TYR A 414 21.84 -3.70 13.43
CA TYR A 414 21.14 -2.65 14.18
C TYR A 414 19.79 -2.32 13.54
N VAL A 415 18.94 -1.66 14.32
CA VAL A 415 17.64 -1.14 13.86
C VAL A 415 17.69 0.37 13.89
N ASN A 416 17.20 1.02 12.84
CA ASN A 416 16.93 2.46 12.81
C ASN A 416 15.48 2.69 13.21
N VAL A 417 15.23 3.53 14.22
CA VAL A 417 13.89 4.01 14.58
C VAL A 417 13.81 5.49 14.23
N TYR A 418 12.84 5.88 13.41
CA TYR A 418 12.62 7.26 13.03
C TYR A 418 11.69 7.97 14.01
N LEU A 419 12.06 9.17 14.41
CA LEU A 419 11.28 10.01 15.32
C LEU A 419 11.18 11.45 14.77
N PRO A 420 9.99 12.05 14.74
CA PRO A 420 9.79 13.43 14.28
C PRO A 420 10.41 14.46 15.23
N ARG A 421 10.69 15.66 14.73
CA ARG A 421 11.28 16.76 15.51
C ARG A 421 10.23 17.56 16.27
N SER A 422 9.01 17.61 15.75
CA SER A 422 7.89 18.33 16.34
C SER A 422 7.45 17.76 17.68
N THR A 423 7.71 16.47 17.92
CA THR A 423 7.38 15.78 19.17
C THR A 423 8.39 16.15 20.25
N THR A 424 7.88 16.48 21.44
CA THR A 424 8.74 16.73 22.60
C THR A 424 9.16 15.40 23.21
N TRP A 425 10.45 15.09 23.12
CA TRP A 425 11.01 13.83 23.61
C TRP A 425 11.66 13.98 24.98
N ARG A 426 11.37 13.03 25.89
CA ARG A 426 12.01 12.89 27.20
C ARG A 426 12.48 11.45 27.36
N GLN A 427 13.78 11.26 27.58
CA GLN A 427 14.36 9.94 27.84
C GLN A 427 14.68 9.77 29.33
N GLN A 428 14.34 8.61 29.89
CA GLN A 428 14.73 8.13 31.21
C GLN A 428 15.24 6.70 31.05
N ASP A 429 16.56 6.53 31.09
CA ASP A 429 17.23 5.26 30.79
C ASP A 429 16.81 4.66 29.43
N ASP A 430 16.15 3.52 29.43
CA ASP A 430 15.64 2.80 28.25
C ASP A 430 14.18 3.13 27.91
N LEU A 431 13.55 4.04 28.66
CA LEU A 431 12.22 4.59 28.36
C LEU A 431 12.34 5.93 27.65
N LEU A 432 11.59 6.08 26.57
CA LEU A 432 11.46 7.31 25.81
C LEU A 432 9.99 7.71 25.73
N PHE A 433 9.68 8.93 26.17
CA PHE A 433 8.34 9.49 26.20
C PHE A 433 8.23 10.63 25.18
N GLY A 434 7.14 10.68 24.43
CA GLY A 434 6.85 11.72 23.44
C GLY A 434 5.52 12.41 23.72
N ASP A 435 5.52 13.75 23.74
CA ASP A 435 4.29 14.56 23.61
C ASP A 435 4.13 14.98 22.15
N ALA A 436 3.18 14.35 21.46
CA ALA A 436 2.85 14.60 20.05
C ALA A 436 1.71 15.63 19.88
N GLY A 437 1.38 16.37 20.94
CA GLY A 437 0.36 17.41 20.94
C GLY A 437 -1.04 16.90 21.28
N ALA A 438 -1.53 15.89 20.55
CA ALA A 438 -2.88 15.32 20.75
C ALA A 438 -2.89 13.99 21.54
N PHE A 439 -1.73 13.37 21.69
CA PHE A 439 -1.55 12.09 22.37
C PHE A 439 -0.13 12.01 22.96
N PHE A 440 0.06 11.11 23.90
CA PHE A 440 1.38 10.74 24.40
C PHE A 440 1.79 9.37 23.86
N VAL A 441 3.09 9.16 23.70
CA VAL A 441 3.66 7.87 23.28
C VAL A 441 4.82 7.47 24.17
N THR A 442 4.88 6.19 24.51
CA THR A 442 6.01 5.57 25.19
C THR A 442 6.69 4.59 24.24
N LEU A 443 8.02 4.64 24.21
CA LEU A 443 8.89 3.67 23.55
C LEU A 443 9.83 3.10 24.61
N ARG A 444 9.65 1.81 24.96
CA ARG A 444 10.67 1.07 25.70
C ARG A 444 11.67 0.51 24.70
N LEU A 445 12.92 0.94 24.80
CA LEU A 445 14.00 0.57 23.90
C LEU A 445 14.66 -0.72 24.41
N ILE A 446 14.84 -1.70 23.52
CA ILE A 446 15.55 -2.95 23.83
C ILE A 446 16.88 -2.93 23.06
N GLY A 447 17.97 -2.73 23.80
CA GLY A 447 19.33 -2.58 23.26
C GLY A 447 19.94 -1.20 23.54
N GLU A 448 21.22 -1.04 23.20
CA GLU A 448 21.91 0.25 23.29
C GLU A 448 21.38 1.20 22.22
N ALA A 449 20.96 2.40 22.64
CA ALA A 449 20.35 3.39 21.77
C ALA A 449 21.28 4.58 21.54
N ARG A 450 21.48 4.95 20.26
CA ARG A 450 22.23 6.15 19.88
C ARG A 450 21.36 7.07 19.02
N TRP A 451 21.26 8.33 19.43
CA TRP A 451 20.60 9.38 18.65
C TRP A 451 21.53 9.90 17.55
N ASP A 452 21.03 9.94 16.32
CA ASP A 452 21.63 10.63 15.19
C ASP A 452 20.58 11.58 14.58
N SER A 453 21.00 12.77 14.15
CA SER A 453 20.14 13.69 13.39
C SER A 453 20.13 13.28 11.93
N VAL A 454 18.94 13.22 11.31
CA VAL A 454 18.80 13.00 9.87
C VAL A 454 18.12 14.20 9.22
N HIS A 455 18.72 14.69 8.14
CA HIS A 455 18.18 15.78 7.34
C HIS A 455 18.68 15.65 5.91
N ASP A 456 17.75 15.63 4.97
CA ASP A 456 17.98 15.69 3.54
C ASP A 456 16.83 16.48 2.93
N ALA A 457 17.16 17.57 2.24
CA ALA A 457 16.18 18.52 1.74
C ALA A 457 15.11 17.79 0.92
N ASP A 458 13.85 18.03 1.25
CA ASP A 458 12.65 17.42 0.63
C ASP A 458 12.47 15.89 0.82
N PHE A 459 13.47 15.16 1.32
CA PHE A 459 13.43 13.70 1.47
C PHE A 459 13.20 13.21 2.90
N ILE A 460 13.83 13.82 3.91
CA ILE A 460 13.62 13.46 5.32
C ILE A 460 14.05 14.59 6.26
N ASN A 461 13.33 14.74 7.37
CA ASN A 461 13.73 15.58 8.48
C ASN A 461 13.33 14.92 9.80
N GLY A 462 14.27 14.61 10.68
CA GLY A 462 13.93 13.93 11.92
C GLY A 462 15.13 13.50 12.74
N TRP A 463 14.87 12.60 13.66
CA TRP A 463 15.86 11.85 14.40
C TRP A 463 15.86 10.40 13.93
N ILE A 464 17.03 9.78 13.92
CA ILE A 464 17.19 8.33 13.84
C ILE A 464 17.80 7.87 15.16
N LEU A 465 17.07 7.03 15.86
CA LEU A 465 17.57 6.30 17.01
C LEU A 465 18.05 4.93 16.54
N ARG A 466 19.37 4.70 16.62
CA ARG A 466 19.97 3.43 16.21
C ARG A 466 20.09 2.50 17.42
N LEU A 467 19.38 1.37 17.37
CA LEU A 467 19.38 0.33 18.40
C LEU A 467 20.37 -0.79 18.05
N ARG A 468 21.25 -1.15 18.99
CA ARG A 468 22.32 -2.16 18.85
C ARG A 468 22.33 -3.15 20.02
N GLY A 469 22.80 -4.36 19.76
CA GLY A 469 22.95 -5.43 20.76
C GLY A 469 22.65 -6.80 20.15
N ASP A 470 22.84 -7.86 20.95
CA ASP A 470 22.65 -9.24 20.50
C ASP A 470 21.17 -9.57 20.20
N ASN A 471 20.24 -8.90 20.87
CA ASN A 471 18.81 -8.95 20.60
C ASN A 471 18.23 -7.55 20.81
N VAL A 472 17.61 -6.97 19.78
CA VAL A 472 17.11 -5.60 19.82
C VAL A 472 15.62 -5.53 19.53
N GLY A 473 15.00 -4.41 19.86
CA GLY A 473 13.57 -4.24 19.66
C GLY A 473 13.03 -3.01 20.37
N LEU A 474 11.72 -2.89 20.36
CA LEU A 474 11.03 -1.89 21.15
C LEU A 474 9.64 -2.38 21.55
N VAL A 475 9.12 -1.81 22.63
CA VAL A 475 7.70 -1.82 22.95
C VAL A 475 7.18 -0.41 22.79
N ILE A 476 6.09 -0.24 22.04
CA ILE A 476 5.42 1.04 21.83
C ILE A 476 4.03 1.00 22.44
N GLU A 477 3.62 2.08 23.08
CA GLU A 477 2.23 2.31 23.49
C GLU A 477 1.87 3.79 23.36
N ALA A 478 0.69 4.08 22.82
CA ALA A 478 0.16 5.45 22.71
C ALA A 478 -1.15 5.61 23.51
N SER A 479 -1.36 6.81 24.05
CA SER A 479 -2.55 7.17 24.82
C SER A 479 -3.08 8.56 24.47
N GLU A 480 -4.39 8.73 24.47
CA GLU A 480 -5.00 10.04 24.23
C GLU A 480 -4.51 11.04 25.29
N LYS A 481 -4.20 12.28 24.87
CA LYS A 481 -3.67 13.29 25.80
C LYS A 481 -4.65 13.58 26.94
N GLU A 482 -5.95 13.57 26.66
CA GLU A 482 -7.01 13.81 27.65
C GLU A 482 -7.06 12.79 28.79
N GLU A 483 -6.38 11.64 28.67
CA GLU A 483 -6.25 10.64 29.76
C GLU A 483 -5.24 11.06 30.84
N HIS A 484 -4.46 12.13 30.59
CA HIS A 484 -3.39 12.59 31.47
C HIS A 484 -3.36 14.13 31.54
N ASP A 485 -3.07 14.69 32.71
CA ASP A 485 -3.05 16.16 32.88
C ASP A 485 -1.93 16.82 32.05
N ASP A 486 -0.74 16.22 32.04
CA ASP A 486 0.44 16.68 31.33
C ASP A 486 1.46 15.53 31.11
N LEU A 487 2.62 15.86 30.52
CA LEU A 487 3.69 14.89 30.28
C LEU A 487 4.27 14.33 31.60
N ASP A 488 4.30 15.09 32.69
CA ASP A 488 4.83 14.63 33.97
C ASP A 488 3.89 13.60 34.60
N ALA A 489 2.57 13.83 34.53
CA ALA A 489 1.54 12.88 34.93
C ALA A 489 1.57 11.62 34.07
N PHE A 490 1.75 11.75 32.74
CA PHE A 490 1.91 10.62 31.83
C PHE A 490 3.12 9.76 32.18
N VAL A 491 4.29 10.38 32.37
CA VAL A 491 5.54 9.69 32.75
C VAL A 491 5.38 8.99 34.10
N SER A 492 4.77 9.66 35.08
CA SER A 492 4.56 9.09 36.43
C SER A 492 3.60 7.91 36.45
N ALA A 493 2.68 7.83 35.48
CA ALA A 493 1.77 6.70 35.33
C ALA A 493 2.43 5.47 34.67
N CYS A 494 3.60 5.62 34.05
CA CYS A 494 4.29 4.52 33.40
C CYS A 494 5.05 3.67 34.42
N SER A 495 4.80 2.36 34.42
CA SER A 495 5.52 1.43 35.30
C SER A 495 6.88 1.04 34.71
N GLU A 496 7.95 1.25 35.47
CA GLU A 496 9.32 0.83 35.10
C GLU A 496 9.43 -0.68 34.84
N GLY A 497 8.58 -1.50 35.49
CA GLY A 497 8.54 -2.96 35.38
C GLY A 497 7.49 -3.51 34.41
N SER A 498 6.95 -2.68 33.53
CA SER A 498 5.92 -3.08 32.56
C SER A 498 6.43 -4.07 31.50
N VAL A 499 7.72 -4.02 31.16
CA VAL A 499 8.36 -4.94 30.20
C VAL A 499 9.25 -5.95 30.94
N ASP A 500 9.03 -7.23 30.67
CA ASP A 500 9.81 -8.34 31.18
C ASP A 500 10.71 -8.91 30.08
N LEU A 501 12.02 -8.69 30.24
CA LEU A 501 13.07 -9.17 29.33
C LEU A 501 13.87 -10.34 29.92
N SER A 502 13.47 -10.89 31.07
CA SER A 502 14.23 -11.93 31.78
C SER A 502 14.47 -13.18 30.93
N GLU A 503 13.53 -13.49 30.05
CA GLU A 503 13.60 -14.60 29.09
C GLU A 503 13.96 -14.15 27.67
N TRP A 504 14.28 -12.88 27.42
CA TRP A 504 14.48 -12.40 26.05
C TRP A 504 15.76 -12.97 25.42
N ALA A 505 16.87 -12.93 26.17
CA ALA A 505 18.17 -13.37 25.69
C ALA A 505 18.27 -14.89 25.46
N THR A 506 17.62 -15.69 26.30
CA THR A 506 17.79 -17.17 26.33
C THR A 506 16.50 -17.93 26.02
N GLY A 507 15.34 -17.42 26.42
CA GLY A 507 14.02 -18.03 26.21
C GLY A 507 13.26 -17.51 24.99
N ASN A 508 13.79 -16.49 24.31
CA ASN A 508 13.20 -15.85 23.13
C ASN A 508 11.82 -15.22 23.39
N LYS A 509 11.56 -14.84 24.64
CA LYS A 509 10.26 -14.36 25.10
C LYS A 509 10.36 -12.96 25.70
N VAL A 510 9.40 -12.10 25.35
CA VAL A 510 9.19 -10.79 25.96
C VAL A 510 7.78 -10.72 26.53
N GLY A 511 7.66 -10.26 27.78
CA GLY A 511 6.39 -9.93 28.40
C GLY A 511 6.19 -8.42 28.42
N TYR A 512 4.96 -7.97 28.22
CA TYR A 512 4.57 -6.57 28.39
C TYR A 512 3.21 -6.47 29.06
N THR A 513 3.07 -5.60 30.06
CA THR A 513 1.77 -5.24 30.63
C THR A 513 1.39 -3.85 30.14
N THR A 514 0.31 -3.73 29.36
CA THR A 514 -0.20 -2.45 28.87
C THR A 514 -0.65 -1.56 30.03
N ARG A 515 -0.84 -0.26 29.78
CA ARG A 515 -1.41 0.64 30.80
C ARG A 515 -2.85 0.27 31.17
N THR A 516 -3.60 -0.34 30.25
CA THR A 516 -4.96 -0.85 30.52
C THR A 516 -4.97 -2.12 31.38
N GLY A 517 -3.80 -2.73 31.60
CA GLY A 517 -3.62 -3.90 32.46
C GLY A 517 -3.60 -5.23 31.70
N ASP A 518 -3.68 -5.22 30.37
CA ASP A 518 -3.58 -6.44 29.56
C ASP A 518 -2.13 -6.95 29.53
N ARG A 519 -1.97 -8.26 29.70
CA ARG A 519 -0.66 -8.94 29.64
C ARG A 519 -0.44 -9.50 28.24
N LEU A 520 0.53 -8.95 27.53
CA LEU A 520 1.06 -9.46 26.27
C LEU A 520 2.28 -10.33 26.55
N GLU A 521 2.37 -11.48 25.90
CA GLU A 521 3.55 -12.33 25.93
C GLU A 521 3.86 -12.80 24.52
N MET A 522 5.06 -12.49 24.05
CA MET A 522 5.49 -12.77 22.69
C MET A 522 6.73 -13.64 22.70
N THR A 523 6.62 -14.86 22.17
CA THR A 523 7.77 -15.70 21.82
C THR A 523 8.12 -15.48 20.35
N TYR A 524 9.37 -15.09 20.08
CA TYR A 524 9.81 -14.59 18.77
C TYR A 524 9.43 -15.47 17.56
N ASP A 525 9.75 -16.77 17.59
CA ASP A 525 9.33 -17.75 16.57
C ASP A 525 8.31 -18.75 17.14
N GLY A 526 7.45 -18.27 18.03
CA GLY A 526 6.53 -19.12 18.79
C GLY A 526 5.16 -18.48 19.01
N GLU A 527 4.58 -18.78 20.17
CA GLU A 527 3.23 -18.35 20.53
C GLU A 527 3.20 -16.88 20.95
N HIS A 528 2.10 -16.21 20.59
CA HIS A 528 1.76 -14.88 21.04
C HIS A 528 0.50 -14.99 21.92
N MET A 529 0.49 -14.40 23.10
CA MET A 529 -0.60 -14.52 24.06
C MET A 529 -1.05 -13.16 24.59
N ILE A 530 -2.37 -12.99 24.73
CA ILE A 530 -3.00 -11.85 25.40
C ILE A 530 -3.77 -12.41 26.60
N ASN A 531 -3.42 -11.98 27.81
CA ASN A 531 -4.04 -12.43 29.06
C ASN A 531 -4.04 -13.96 29.24
N GLY A 532 -2.99 -14.62 28.77
CA GLY A 532 -2.84 -16.09 28.80
C GLY A 532 -3.58 -16.82 27.67
N GLU A 533 -4.32 -16.12 26.81
CA GLU A 533 -5.00 -16.71 25.66
C GLU A 533 -4.14 -16.55 24.38
N PRO A 534 -3.91 -17.64 23.62
CA PRO A 534 -3.08 -17.58 22.42
C PRO A 534 -3.78 -16.88 21.24
N ILE A 535 -3.02 -16.11 20.46
CA ILE A 535 -3.45 -15.56 19.18
C ILE A 535 -3.33 -16.65 18.11
N ASP A 536 -4.45 -17.19 17.66
CA ASP A 536 -4.50 -18.14 16.55
C ASP A 536 -4.62 -17.42 15.20
N TYR A 537 -3.48 -17.09 14.60
CA TYR A 537 -3.41 -16.48 13.27
C TYR A 537 -4.07 -17.32 12.17
N THR A 538 -4.15 -18.64 12.31
CA THR A 538 -4.72 -19.52 11.28
C THR A 538 -6.25 -19.41 11.18
N ARG A 539 -6.88 -18.86 12.22
CA ARG A 539 -8.32 -18.60 12.29
C ARG A 539 -8.69 -17.17 11.90
N TRP A 540 -7.73 -16.37 11.46
CA TRP A 540 -8.02 -15.02 11.02
C TRP A 540 -8.89 -15.03 9.77
N LYS A 541 -9.81 -14.08 9.77
CA LYS A 541 -10.68 -13.78 8.65
C LYS A 541 -9.91 -13.01 7.58
N LEU A 542 -10.48 -12.91 6.38
CA LEU A 542 -9.97 -12.03 5.34
C LEU A 542 -10.05 -10.57 5.82
N TYR A 543 -11.21 -10.20 6.37
CA TYR A 543 -11.46 -8.92 7.04
C TYR A 543 -12.18 -9.16 8.37
N GLU A 544 -11.72 -8.49 9.42
CA GLU A 544 -12.36 -8.45 10.73
C GLU A 544 -12.21 -7.04 11.34
N ALA A 545 -13.30 -6.29 11.38
CA ALA A 545 -13.41 -4.96 11.97
C ALA A 545 -14.84 -4.75 12.48
N PRO A 546 -15.11 -3.75 13.33
CA PRO A 546 -16.49 -3.43 13.75
C PRO A 546 -17.44 -3.22 12.56
N GLU A 547 -16.94 -2.62 11.49
CA GLU A 547 -17.71 -2.30 10.28
C GLU A 547 -17.52 -3.30 9.14
N ALA A 548 -16.64 -4.30 9.25
CA ALA A 548 -16.35 -5.23 8.15
C ALA A 548 -16.12 -6.67 8.58
N THR A 549 -16.66 -7.62 7.83
CA THR A 549 -16.39 -9.05 8.02
C THR A 549 -16.33 -9.82 6.71
N ALA A 550 -15.37 -10.73 6.59
CA ALA A 550 -15.24 -11.64 5.46
C ALA A 550 -14.47 -12.91 5.85
N GLU A 551 -15.08 -14.08 5.71
CA GLU A 551 -14.38 -15.34 5.93
C GLU A 551 -13.37 -15.61 4.80
N MET A 552 -12.24 -16.24 5.13
CA MET A 552 -11.26 -16.67 4.14
C MET A 552 -11.91 -17.57 3.08
N ALA A 553 -11.50 -17.38 1.82
CA ALA A 553 -11.97 -18.12 0.65
C ALA A 553 -13.47 -18.05 0.33
N SER A 554 -14.27 -17.28 1.08
CA SER A 554 -15.72 -17.19 0.86
C SER A 554 -16.11 -16.42 -0.39
N GLY A 555 -15.30 -15.42 -0.78
CA GLY A 555 -15.66 -14.47 -1.82
C GLY A 555 -16.79 -13.51 -1.43
N ILE A 556 -17.21 -13.50 -0.15
CA ILE A 556 -18.27 -12.63 0.36
C ILE A 556 -17.69 -11.69 1.40
N ILE A 557 -17.85 -10.39 1.18
CA ILE A 557 -17.37 -9.34 2.09
C ILE A 557 -18.55 -8.44 2.46
N GLN A 558 -18.75 -8.24 3.75
CA GLN A 558 -19.86 -7.46 4.28
C GLN A 558 -19.34 -6.25 5.04
N PHE A 559 -19.91 -5.09 4.74
CA PHE A 559 -19.68 -3.84 5.45
C PHE A 559 -20.98 -3.36 6.08
N ASN A 560 -20.93 -2.95 7.35
CA ASN A 560 -22.09 -2.45 8.08
C ASN A 560 -21.71 -1.21 8.88
N HIS A 561 -22.47 -0.13 8.72
CA HIS A 561 -22.22 1.10 9.45
C HIS A 561 -23.49 1.93 9.58
N ALA A 562 -23.80 2.39 10.80
CA ALA A 562 -24.96 3.25 11.10
C ALA A 562 -26.32 2.75 10.55
N GLY A 563 -26.52 1.43 10.43
CA GLY A 563 -27.75 0.83 9.90
C GLY A 563 -27.77 0.63 8.38
N GLU A 564 -26.75 1.08 7.66
CA GLU A 564 -26.52 0.76 6.26
C GLU A 564 -25.66 -0.50 6.13
N SER A 565 -25.89 -1.27 5.05
CA SER A 565 -25.15 -2.49 4.74
C SER A 565 -24.74 -2.52 3.28
N LEU A 566 -23.51 -2.95 3.01
CA LEU A 566 -22.97 -3.21 1.69
C LEU A 566 -22.41 -4.64 1.67
N THR A 567 -22.89 -5.48 0.75
CA THR A 567 -22.36 -6.84 0.55
C THR A 567 -21.76 -6.92 -0.84
N LEU A 568 -20.52 -7.39 -0.91
CA LEU A 568 -19.84 -7.76 -2.15
C LEU A 568 -19.81 -9.28 -2.21
N ASP A 569 -20.41 -9.85 -3.25
CA ASP A 569 -20.36 -11.28 -3.55
C ASP A 569 -19.65 -11.45 -4.90
N PHE A 570 -18.51 -12.12 -4.87
CA PHE A 570 -17.69 -12.39 -6.04
C PHE A 570 -18.04 -13.72 -6.72
N GLU A 571 -19.04 -14.46 -6.21
CA GLU A 571 -19.50 -15.76 -6.74
C GLU A 571 -18.35 -16.77 -6.87
N VAL A 572 -17.46 -16.73 -5.88
CA VAL A 572 -16.29 -17.61 -5.82
C VAL A 572 -16.73 -19.07 -5.73
N ASP A 573 -16.13 -19.93 -6.56
CA ASP A 573 -16.25 -21.40 -6.46
C ASP A 573 -15.05 -21.96 -5.69
N PRO A 574 -15.15 -22.31 -4.39
CA PRO A 574 -14.02 -22.76 -3.59
C PRO A 574 -13.27 -23.97 -4.18
N ALA A 575 -13.93 -24.80 -4.98
CA ALA A 575 -13.33 -25.97 -5.63
C ALA A 575 -12.47 -25.62 -6.87
N ARG A 576 -12.68 -24.44 -7.46
CA ARG A 576 -11.90 -23.96 -8.60
C ARG A 576 -10.48 -23.64 -8.16
N GLU A 577 -9.51 -24.18 -8.89
CA GLU A 577 -8.09 -23.86 -8.71
C GLU A 577 -7.86 -22.36 -9.00
N MET A 578 -7.25 -21.67 -8.04
CA MET A 578 -6.86 -20.27 -8.22
C MET A 578 -5.80 -20.15 -9.31
N ILE A 579 -5.87 -19.09 -10.11
CA ILE A 579 -4.81 -18.82 -11.08
C ILE A 579 -3.48 -18.60 -10.34
N PRO A 580 -2.38 -19.24 -10.74
CA PRO A 580 -1.10 -19.04 -10.09
C PRO A 580 -0.62 -17.61 -10.36
N MET A 581 -0.21 -16.92 -9.31
CA MET A 581 0.40 -15.60 -9.47
C MET A 581 1.90 -15.75 -9.74
N ARG A 582 2.31 -15.50 -10.97
CA ARG A 582 3.72 -15.52 -11.38
C ARG A 582 4.34 -14.13 -11.27
N VAL A 583 3.99 -13.41 -10.21
CA VAL A 583 4.54 -12.08 -9.93
C VAL A 583 5.89 -12.26 -9.26
N ILE A 584 6.89 -11.66 -9.90
CA ILE A 584 8.28 -11.55 -9.47
C ILE A 584 8.33 -10.16 -8.83
N GLY A 585 8.08 -10.15 -7.53
CA GLY A 585 7.64 -8.97 -6.80
C GLY A 585 8.72 -8.30 -5.98
#